data_AF-A0A7W3SXB5-F1
#
_entry.id   AF-A0A7W3SXB5-F1
#
_cell.length_a   1.000
_cell.length_b   1.000
_cell.length_c   1.000
_cell.angle_alpha   90.00
_cell.angle_beta   90.00
_cell.angle_gamma   90.00
#
_symmetry.space_group_name_H-M   'P 1'
#
loop_
_entity.id
_entity.type
_entity.pdbx_description
1 polymer ?
#
loop_
_entity_poly.entity_id
_entity_poly.type
_entity_poly.pdbx_seq_one_letter_code
_entity_poly.pdbx_strand_id
1 'polypeptide(L)'
;MSRKEVTELQRMEGLRVSNEESNRITRSSIQASLVMLMNDQAFEDITITAIVKRAGVSRTAYYRNYNSKEDILQSTVKEIVDKIFAAMNLHHPIRNSYEYWLALFQILEQHMDCLQIILKVNMADTIHNELQATQLNRSKEVTLLTNYAAYFWSGAIYSVAANWIRSGAQQSAAEMATLCYKIIEAVNGDCCGS
;
A
#
# COMPACT_ATOMS: atom_id res chain seq x y z
N MET A 1 18.30 -20.91 33.79
CA MET A 1 17.78 -21.67 32.64
C MET A 1 18.72 -22.82 32.34
N SER A 2 18.19 -24.01 32.17
CA SER A 2 18.95 -25.23 31.84
C SER A 2 19.37 -25.23 30.36
N ARG A 3 20.47 -25.93 30.04
CA ARG A 3 20.96 -26.08 28.65
C ARG A 3 19.91 -26.73 27.72
N LYS A 4 19.04 -27.60 28.26
CA LYS A 4 17.92 -28.20 27.52
C LYS A 4 16.85 -27.16 27.19
N GLU A 5 16.50 -26.28 28.14
CA GLU A 5 15.49 -25.23 27.95
C GLU A 5 15.91 -24.23 26.87
N VAL A 6 17.19 -23.83 26.85
CA VAL A 6 17.73 -22.94 25.80
C VAL A 6 17.65 -23.59 24.41
N THR A 7 17.93 -24.90 24.32
CA THR A 7 17.91 -25.64 23.04
C THR A 7 16.50 -25.82 22.50
N GLU A 8 15.51 -26.07 23.38
CA GLU A 8 14.10 -26.16 22.99
C GLU A 8 13.54 -24.81 22.53
N LEU A 9 13.87 -23.72 23.24
CA LEU A 9 13.48 -22.36 22.83
C LEU A 9 14.02 -22.00 21.44
N GLN A 10 15.29 -22.31 21.16
CA GLN A 10 15.90 -22.09 19.85
C GLN A 10 15.21 -22.89 18.73
N ARG A 11 14.80 -24.14 19.02
CA ARG A 11 14.07 -24.97 18.05
C ARG A 11 12.66 -24.44 17.78
N MET A 12 11.94 -24.03 18.81
CA MET A 12 10.60 -23.43 18.67
C MET A 12 10.66 -22.13 17.87
N GLU A 13 11.68 -21.30 18.13
CA GLU A 13 11.90 -20.07 17.38
C GLU A 13 12.20 -20.34 15.90
N GLY A 14 13.04 -21.32 15.59
CA GLY A 14 13.30 -21.73 14.20
C GLY A 14 12.05 -22.22 13.47
N LEU A 15 11.18 -22.99 14.13
CA LEU A 15 9.90 -23.43 13.58
C LEU A 15 8.94 -22.25 13.35
N ARG A 16 8.89 -21.29 14.28
CA ARG A 16 8.07 -20.07 14.17
C ARG A 16 8.46 -19.26 12.94
N VAL A 17 9.75 -18.96 12.79
CA VAL A 17 10.28 -18.19 11.66
C VAL A 17 10.01 -18.91 10.32
N SER A 18 10.20 -20.23 10.26
CA SER A 18 9.90 -21.01 9.06
C SER A 18 8.42 -20.98 8.67
N ASN A 19 7.53 -21.03 9.68
CA ASN A 19 6.08 -20.96 9.44
C ASN A 19 5.64 -19.57 8.97
N GLU A 20 6.20 -18.52 9.56
CA GLU A 20 5.95 -17.12 9.16
C GLU A 20 6.38 -16.87 7.72
N GLU A 21 7.57 -17.34 7.34
CA GLU A 21 8.06 -17.20 5.98
C GLU A 21 7.20 -18.00 4.98
N SER A 22 6.84 -19.24 5.33
CA SER A 22 5.93 -20.05 4.50
C SER A 22 4.56 -19.36 4.32
N ASN A 23 4.05 -18.71 5.36
CA ASN A 23 2.80 -17.97 5.29
C ASN A 23 2.93 -16.71 4.42
N ARG A 24 4.05 -15.98 4.53
CA ARG A 24 4.34 -14.80 3.70
C ARG A 24 4.42 -15.15 2.22
N ILE A 25 5.09 -16.24 1.88
CA ILE A 25 5.17 -16.76 0.50
C ILE A 25 3.76 -17.13 0.01
N THR A 26 2.98 -17.85 0.83
CA THR A 26 1.59 -18.21 0.48
C THR A 26 0.74 -16.98 0.18
N ARG A 27 0.79 -15.94 1.03
CA ARG A 27 0.05 -14.69 0.82
C ARG A 27 0.47 -14.00 -0.47
N SER A 28 1.78 -13.88 -0.70
CA SER A 28 2.34 -13.25 -1.90
C SER A 28 1.91 -13.99 -3.18
N SER A 29 1.92 -15.32 -3.17
CA SER A 29 1.46 -16.13 -4.31
C SER A 29 -0.04 -15.96 -4.59
N ILE A 30 -0.87 -15.86 -3.54
CA ILE A 30 -2.31 -15.62 -3.68
C ILE A 30 -2.57 -14.23 -4.26
N GLN A 31 -1.94 -13.18 -3.71
CA GLN A 31 -2.07 -11.80 -4.18
C GLN A 31 -1.64 -11.67 -5.64
N ALA A 32 -0.44 -12.16 -5.99
CA ALA A 32 0.06 -12.12 -7.36
C ALA A 32 -0.85 -12.87 -8.33
N SER A 33 -1.41 -14.01 -7.91
CA SER A 33 -2.32 -14.79 -8.75
C SER A 33 -3.63 -14.05 -9.02
N LEU A 34 -4.20 -13.38 -8.03
CA LEU A 34 -5.39 -12.56 -8.24
C LEU A 34 -5.11 -11.43 -9.22
N VAL A 35 -4.03 -10.67 -9.03
CA VAL A 35 -3.63 -9.57 -9.93
C VAL A 35 -3.46 -10.06 -11.36
N MET A 36 -2.80 -11.20 -11.56
CA MET A 36 -2.63 -11.79 -12.88
C MET A 36 -3.97 -12.24 -13.50
N LEU A 37 -4.89 -12.81 -12.72
CA LEU A 37 -6.21 -13.21 -13.23
C LEU A 37 -7.04 -11.99 -13.64
N MET A 38 -6.90 -10.86 -12.94
CA MET A 38 -7.58 -9.61 -13.27
C MET A 38 -7.07 -8.94 -14.56
N ASN A 39 -5.88 -9.32 -15.04
CA ASN A 39 -5.43 -8.93 -16.38
C ASN A 39 -6.18 -9.70 -17.49
N ASP A 40 -6.66 -10.91 -17.19
CA ASP A 40 -7.23 -11.83 -18.17
C ASP A 40 -8.78 -11.83 -18.16
N GLN A 41 -9.43 -11.51 -17.04
CA GLN A 41 -10.89 -11.55 -16.89
C GLN A 41 -11.42 -10.53 -15.86
N ALA A 42 -12.73 -10.26 -15.90
CA ALA A 42 -13.38 -9.37 -14.94
C ALA A 42 -13.29 -9.89 -13.51
N PHE A 43 -13.13 -9.00 -12.54
CA PHE A 43 -12.91 -9.36 -11.13
C PHE A 43 -14.07 -10.19 -10.56
N GLU A 44 -15.29 -9.86 -10.98
CA GLU A 44 -16.54 -10.51 -10.59
C GLU A 44 -16.54 -12.00 -10.97
N ASP A 45 -15.94 -12.33 -12.12
CA ASP A 45 -15.89 -13.69 -12.68
C ASP A 45 -14.78 -14.55 -12.05
N ILE A 46 -13.80 -13.94 -11.39
CA ILE A 46 -12.70 -14.67 -10.76
C ILE A 46 -13.22 -15.50 -9.57
N THR A 47 -12.97 -16.80 -9.64
CA THR A 47 -13.33 -17.74 -8.56
C THR A 47 -12.14 -18.04 -7.64
N ILE A 48 -12.42 -18.37 -6.38
CA ILE A 48 -11.41 -18.86 -5.43
C ILE A 48 -10.66 -20.07 -6.01
N THR A 49 -11.35 -20.95 -6.73
CA THR A 49 -10.73 -22.11 -7.41
C THR A 49 -9.67 -21.67 -8.43
N ALA A 50 -9.95 -20.65 -9.23
CA ALA A 50 -8.99 -20.12 -10.21
C ALA A 50 -7.76 -19.52 -9.49
N ILE A 51 -7.99 -18.76 -8.42
CA ILE A 51 -6.93 -18.15 -7.61
C ILE A 51 -6.01 -19.23 -7.03
N VAL A 52 -6.56 -20.22 -6.30
CA VAL A 52 -5.74 -21.24 -5.63
C VAL A 52 -5.02 -22.15 -6.63
N LYS A 53 -5.64 -22.44 -7.77
CA LYS A 53 -5.02 -23.21 -8.86
C LYS A 53 -3.82 -22.46 -9.44
N ARG A 54 -3.96 -21.16 -9.70
CA ARG A 54 -2.87 -20.33 -10.23
C ARG A 54 -1.76 -20.10 -9.20
N ALA A 55 -2.12 -19.89 -7.94
CA ALA A 55 -1.17 -19.66 -6.85
C ALA A 55 -0.39 -20.93 -6.46
N GLY A 56 -0.85 -22.11 -6.87
CA GLY A 56 -0.24 -23.38 -6.47
C GLY A 56 -0.45 -23.69 -4.98
N VAL A 57 -1.56 -23.25 -4.39
CA VAL A 57 -1.86 -23.42 -2.96
C VAL A 57 -3.16 -24.21 -2.76
N SER A 58 -3.33 -24.80 -1.58
CA SER A 58 -4.60 -25.45 -1.23
C SER A 58 -5.68 -24.44 -0.86
N ARG A 59 -6.96 -24.82 -1.00
CA ARG A 59 -8.08 -24.01 -0.48
C ARG A 59 -7.95 -23.74 1.03
N THR A 60 -7.45 -24.72 1.80
CA THR A 60 -7.20 -24.54 3.23
C THR A 60 -6.13 -23.47 3.49
N ALA A 61 -5.07 -23.43 2.68
CA ALA A 61 -4.03 -22.40 2.80
C ALA A 61 -4.55 -21.01 2.41
N TYR A 62 -5.47 -20.94 1.44
CA TYR A 62 -6.20 -19.72 1.10
C TYR A 62 -7.04 -19.22 2.27
N TYR A 63 -7.93 -20.05 2.81
CA TYR A 63 -8.87 -19.64 3.86
C TYR A 63 -8.19 -19.36 5.22
N ARG A 64 -6.96 -19.83 5.42
CA ARG A 64 -6.13 -19.42 6.56
C ARG A 64 -5.68 -17.96 6.47
N ASN A 65 -5.61 -17.40 5.26
CA ASN A 65 -5.07 -16.07 5.00
C ASN A 65 -6.14 -15.05 4.57
N TYR A 66 -7.20 -15.48 3.89
CA TYR A 66 -8.21 -14.60 3.32
C TYR A 66 -9.61 -15.20 3.39
N ASN A 67 -10.59 -14.33 3.65
CA ASN A 67 -12.01 -14.72 3.72
C ASN A 67 -12.70 -14.64 2.34
N SER A 68 -12.24 -13.73 1.47
CA SER A 68 -12.80 -13.50 0.14
C SER A 68 -11.75 -12.95 -0.83
N LYS A 69 -12.11 -12.77 -2.11
CA LYS A 69 -11.19 -12.17 -3.10
C LYS A 69 -11.04 -10.66 -2.92
N GLU A 70 -12.05 -10.02 -2.35
CA GLU A 70 -12.05 -8.61 -1.94
C GLU A 70 -11.07 -8.40 -0.77
N ASP A 71 -11.02 -9.33 0.18
CA ASP A 71 -10.08 -9.31 1.31
C ASP A 71 -8.61 -9.34 0.82
N ILE A 72 -8.33 -10.08 -0.26
CA ILE A 72 -7.00 -10.07 -0.91
C ILE A 72 -6.66 -8.68 -1.42
N LEU A 73 -7.59 -8.00 -2.11
CA LEU A 73 -7.37 -6.65 -2.63
C LEU A 73 -7.21 -5.64 -1.50
N GLN A 74 -8.07 -5.68 -0.49
CA GLN A 74 -7.97 -4.79 0.67
C GLN A 74 -6.63 -4.96 1.37
N SER A 75 -6.22 -6.20 1.62
CA SER A 75 -4.92 -6.51 2.21
C SER A 75 -3.75 -6.05 1.33
N THR A 76 -3.88 -6.14 0.00
CA THR A 76 -2.82 -5.71 -0.94
C THR A 76 -2.71 -4.19 -0.96
N VAL A 77 -3.84 -3.48 -1.03
CA VAL A 77 -3.89 -2.01 -0.93
C VAL A 77 -3.27 -1.54 0.38
N LYS A 78 -3.66 -2.18 1.49
CA LYS A 78 -3.12 -1.88 2.82
C LYS A 78 -1.61 -1.98 2.87
N GLU A 79 -1.05 -3.08 2.35
CA GLU A 79 0.41 -3.28 2.32
C GLU A 79 1.13 -2.23 1.47
N ILE A 80 0.54 -1.82 0.34
CA ILE A 80 1.11 -0.75 -0.50
C ILE A 80 1.04 0.60 0.23
N VAL A 81 -0.10 0.94 0.82
CA VAL A 81 -0.29 2.18 1.59
C VAL A 81 0.67 2.24 2.77
N ASP A 82 0.84 1.14 3.51
CA ASP A 82 1.77 1.08 4.63
C ASP A 82 3.23 1.31 4.19
N LYS A 83 3.65 0.74 3.04
CA LYS A 83 4.97 1.00 2.43
C LYS A 83 5.12 2.46 2.02
N ILE A 84 4.11 3.03 1.36
CA ILE A 84 4.08 4.45 0.95
C ILE A 84 4.33 5.34 2.16
N PHE A 85 3.54 5.18 3.23
CA PHE A 85 3.72 6.00 4.42
C PHE A 85 5.03 5.75 5.14
N ALA A 86 5.51 4.50 5.18
CA ALA A 86 6.81 4.19 5.79
C ALA A 86 7.95 4.93 5.08
N ALA A 87 7.93 4.98 3.75
CA ALA A 87 8.97 5.67 2.97
C ALA A 87 8.80 7.20 3.00
N MET A 88 7.58 7.71 2.84
CA MET A 88 7.31 9.15 2.88
C MET A 88 7.68 9.75 4.23
N ASN A 89 7.39 9.06 5.34
CA ASN A 89 7.68 9.55 6.70
C ASN A 89 9.19 9.63 7.03
N LEU A 90 10.07 9.13 6.17
CA LEU A 90 11.53 9.37 6.28
C LEU A 90 11.91 10.81 5.92
N HIS A 91 11.00 11.55 5.28
CA HIS A 91 11.21 12.90 4.78
C HIS A 91 10.15 13.84 5.35
N HIS A 92 10.53 15.08 5.66
CA HIS A 92 9.56 16.08 6.10
C HIS A 92 8.81 16.65 4.88
N PRO A 93 7.46 16.69 4.88
CA PRO A 93 6.65 17.04 3.69
C PRO A 93 6.91 18.44 3.12
N ILE A 94 7.35 19.37 3.97
CA ILE A 94 7.74 20.74 3.59
C ILE A 94 9.27 20.87 3.37
N ARG A 95 10.09 20.64 4.41
CA ARG A 95 11.55 20.82 4.35
C ARG A 95 12.28 19.89 3.37
N ASN A 96 11.75 18.71 3.12
CA ASN A 96 12.29 17.69 2.21
C ASN A 96 11.20 17.25 1.23
N SER A 97 10.46 18.23 0.70
CA SER A 97 9.25 17.97 -0.07
C SER A 97 9.52 17.15 -1.34
N TYR A 98 10.63 17.43 -2.05
CA TYR A 98 11.00 16.64 -3.22
C TYR A 98 11.20 15.16 -2.86
N GLU A 99 12.00 14.84 -1.85
CA GLU A 99 12.23 13.45 -1.42
C GLU A 99 10.95 12.79 -0.90
N TYR A 100 10.11 13.55 -0.19
CA TYR A 100 8.81 13.09 0.29
C TYR A 100 7.90 12.63 -0.87
N TRP A 101 7.79 13.45 -1.92
CA TRP A 101 6.99 13.11 -3.10
C TRP A 101 7.66 12.04 -3.97
N LEU A 102 8.99 12.05 -4.09
CA LEU A 102 9.72 11.02 -4.82
C LEU A 102 9.49 9.63 -4.22
N ALA A 103 9.52 9.52 -2.89
CA ALA A 103 9.23 8.27 -2.18
C ALA A 103 7.82 7.73 -2.49
N LEU A 104 6.82 8.62 -2.57
CA LEU A 104 5.46 8.24 -3.00
C LEU A 104 5.49 7.65 -4.42
N PHE A 105 5.98 8.41 -5.39
CA PHE A 105 5.88 8.01 -6.80
C PHE A 105 6.71 6.78 -7.15
N GLN A 106 7.87 6.58 -6.50
CA GLN A 106 8.68 5.38 -6.69
C GLN A 106 7.94 4.10 -6.25
N ILE A 107 7.22 4.14 -5.12
CA ILE A 107 6.45 2.98 -4.66
C ILE A 107 5.23 2.75 -5.54
N LEU A 108 4.56 3.82 -5.96
CA LEU A 108 3.44 3.72 -6.90
C LEU A 108 3.89 3.11 -8.24
N GLU A 109 5.05 3.51 -8.76
CA GLU A 109 5.64 2.96 -10.00
C GLU A 109 5.94 1.46 -9.88
N GLN A 110 6.52 1.02 -8.75
CA GLN A 110 6.78 -0.39 -8.46
C GLN A 110 5.51 -1.26 -8.42
N HIS A 111 4.36 -0.65 -8.16
CA HIS A 111 3.07 -1.33 -8.00
C HIS A 111 2.04 -0.91 -9.06
N MET A 112 2.48 -0.28 -10.16
CA MET A 112 1.61 0.38 -11.14
C MET A 112 0.51 -0.54 -11.71
N ASP A 113 0.89 -1.72 -12.22
CA ASP A 113 -0.05 -2.66 -12.83
C ASP A 113 -1.17 -3.04 -11.85
N CYS A 114 -0.80 -3.35 -10.61
CA CYS A 114 -1.74 -3.72 -9.56
C CYS A 114 -2.67 -2.55 -9.21
N LEU A 115 -2.12 -1.34 -9.05
CA LEU A 115 -2.88 -0.15 -8.70
C LEU A 115 -3.85 0.29 -9.81
N GLN A 116 -3.44 0.18 -11.08
CA GLN A 116 -4.32 0.45 -12.22
C GLN A 116 -5.52 -0.48 -12.25
N ILE A 117 -5.30 -1.77 -11.98
CA ILE A 117 -6.37 -2.77 -11.90
C ILE A 117 -7.33 -2.44 -10.75
N ILE A 118 -6.80 -2.16 -9.55
CA ILE A 118 -7.63 -1.84 -8.37
C ILE A 118 -8.48 -0.58 -8.61
N LEU A 119 -7.90 0.47 -9.22
CA LEU A 119 -8.64 1.69 -9.54
C LEU A 119 -9.74 1.48 -10.59
N LYS A 120 -9.60 0.49 -11.49
CA LYS A 120 -10.60 0.16 -12.51
C LYS A 120 -11.81 -0.58 -11.93
N VAL A 121 -11.63 -1.40 -10.90
CA VAL A 121 -12.70 -2.23 -10.28
C VAL A 121 -13.59 -1.42 -9.31
N ASN A 122 -13.59 -0.09 -9.44
CA ASN A 122 -14.32 0.83 -8.57
C ASN A 122 -14.03 0.67 -7.05
N MET A 123 -12.89 0.08 -6.68
CA MET A 123 -12.39 0.03 -5.30
C MET A 123 -11.56 1.26 -4.93
N ALA A 124 -11.77 2.36 -5.67
CA ALA A 124 -11.19 3.67 -5.42
C ALA A 124 -11.47 4.14 -3.97
N ASP A 125 -12.68 3.89 -3.48
CA ASP A 125 -13.08 4.22 -2.10
C ASP A 125 -12.29 3.42 -1.07
N THR A 126 -11.93 2.16 -1.35
CA THR A 126 -11.08 1.35 -0.47
C THR A 126 -9.69 1.96 -0.30
N ILE A 127 -9.08 2.44 -1.38
CA ILE A 127 -7.78 3.12 -1.33
C ILE A 127 -7.89 4.41 -0.52
N HIS A 128 -8.92 5.22 -0.78
CA HIS A 128 -9.10 6.49 -0.10
C HIS A 128 -9.32 6.32 1.41
N ASN A 129 -10.17 5.35 1.79
CA ASN A 129 -10.46 5.04 3.19
C ASN A 129 -9.23 4.50 3.93
N GLU A 130 -8.43 3.62 3.31
CA GLU A 130 -7.21 3.09 3.92
C GLU A 130 -6.14 4.17 4.12
N LEU A 131 -6.02 5.10 3.16
CA LEU A 131 -5.11 6.24 3.26
C LEU A 131 -5.48 7.16 4.44
N GLN A 132 -6.77 7.43 4.62
CA GLN A 132 -7.27 8.21 5.76
C GLN A 132 -7.05 7.48 7.09
N ALA A 133 -7.44 6.20 7.18
CA ALA A 133 -7.29 5.40 8.38
C ALA A 133 -5.82 5.30 8.83
N THR A 134 -4.91 5.12 7.88
CA THR A 134 -3.47 5.02 8.17
C THR A 134 -2.87 6.33 8.68
N GLN A 135 -3.30 7.49 8.16
CA GLN A 135 -2.87 8.77 8.72
C GLN A 135 -3.42 9.02 10.13
N LEU A 136 -4.72 8.80 10.34
CA LEU A 136 -5.38 9.06 11.62
C LEU A 136 -4.81 8.18 12.74
N ASN A 137 -4.60 6.89 12.47
CA ASN A 137 -4.04 5.94 13.46
C ASN A 137 -2.59 6.24 13.86
N ARG A 138 -1.87 7.07 13.08
CA ARG A 138 -0.46 7.43 13.34
C ARG A 138 -0.31 8.78 14.05
N SER A 139 -1.38 9.57 14.21
CA SER A 139 -1.33 10.84 14.94
C SER A 139 -1.31 10.61 16.46
N LYS A 140 -0.32 11.17 17.17
CA LYS A 140 -0.20 11.07 18.63
C LYS A 140 -1.10 12.06 19.37
N GLU A 141 -1.51 13.14 18.72
CA GLU A 141 -2.36 14.19 19.28
C GLU A 141 -3.51 14.45 18.31
N VAL A 142 -4.74 14.27 18.78
CA VAL A 142 -5.95 14.40 17.97
C VAL A 142 -6.62 15.73 18.28
N THR A 143 -6.16 16.79 17.61
CA THR A 143 -6.85 18.08 17.55
C THR A 143 -7.74 18.17 16.31
N LEU A 144 -8.69 19.12 16.30
CA LEU A 144 -9.50 19.40 15.11
C LEU A 144 -8.61 19.75 13.90
N LEU A 145 -7.60 20.60 14.11
CA LEU A 145 -6.67 21.00 13.05
C LEU A 145 -5.88 19.80 12.51
N THR A 146 -5.29 18.97 13.38
CA THR A 146 -4.54 17.78 12.94
C THR A 146 -5.41 16.76 12.24
N ASN A 147 -6.69 16.62 12.63
CA ASN A 147 -7.65 15.75 11.94
C ASN A 147 -7.94 16.27 10.52
N TYR A 148 -8.35 17.53 10.39
CA TYR A 148 -8.67 18.09 9.07
C TYR A 148 -7.43 18.24 8.18
N ALA A 149 -6.24 18.45 8.76
CA ALA A 149 -4.98 18.41 8.03
C ALA A 149 -4.71 17.01 7.45
N ALA A 150 -4.99 15.94 8.20
CA ALA A 150 -4.86 14.57 7.71
C ALA A 150 -5.84 14.28 6.56
N TYR A 151 -7.09 14.73 6.66
CA TYR A 151 -8.07 14.65 5.54
C TYR A 151 -7.58 15.43 4.31
N PHE A 152 -7.06 16.64 4.49
CA PHE A 152 -6.56 17.48 3.41
C PHE A 152 -5.38 16.82 2.68
N TRP A 153 -4.34 16.41 3.42
CA TRP A 153 -3.14 15.79 2.83
C TRP A 153 -3.44 14.43 2.20
N SER A 154 -4.27 13.59 2.84
CA SER A 154 -4.69 12.31 2.25
C SER A 154 -5.51 12.54 0.97
N GLY A 155 -6.40 13.52 0.95
CA GLY A 155 -7.14 13.93 -0.25
C GLY A 155 -6.22 14.38 -1.39
N ALA A 156 -5.23 15.22 -1.10
CA ALA A 156 -4.26 15.71 -2.09
C ALA A 156 -3.40 14.56 -2.64
N ILE A 157 -2.81 13.74 -1.76
CA ILE A 157 -2.00 12.57 -2.13
C ILE A 157 -2.82 11.61 -3.00
N TYR A 158 -4.01 11.23 -2.55
CA TYR A 158 -4.89 10.33 -3.29
C TYR A 158 -5.23 10.88 -4.67
N SER A 159 -5.65 12.15 -4.76
CA SER A 159 -6.11 12.75 -6.02
C SER A 159 -4.98 12.79 -7.06
N VAL A 160 -3.79 13.23 -6.66
CA VAL A 160 -2.63 13.29 -7.55
C VAL A 160 -2.19 11.90 -7.97
N ALA A 161 -2.05 10.96 -7.02
CA ALA A 161 -1.66 9.59 -7.30
C ALA A 161 -2.66 8.89 -8.23
N ALA A 162 -3.95 8.96 -7.92
CA ALA A 162 -4.99 8.31 -8.71
C ALA A 162 -5.08 8.88 -10.13
N ASN A 163 -4.87 10.18 -10.31
CA ASN A 163 -4.81 10.79 -11.64
C ASN A 163 -3.61 10.28 -12.45
N TRP A 164 -2.42 10.25 -11.85
CA TRP A 164 -1.20 9.76 -12.51
C TRP A 164 -1.27 8.27 -12.88
N ILE A 165 -1.85 7.45 -12.01
CA ILE A 165 -2.07 6.02 -12.30
C ILE A 165 -3.07 5.85 -13.45
N ARG A 166 -4.19 6.59 -13.44
CA ARG A 166 -5.23 6.54 -14.49
C ARG A 166 -4.73 7.04 -15.84
N SER A 167 -3.81 8.00 -15.87
CA SER A 167 -3.23 8.51 -17.11
C SER A 167 -2.20 7.55 -17.73
N GLY A 168 -1.89 6.44 -17.06
CA GLY A 168 -0.93 5.44 -17.54
C GLY A 168 0.51 5.75 -17.18
N ALA A 169 0.75 6.55 -16.13
CA ALA A 169 2.09 6.90 -15.65
C ALA A 169 3.01 7.50 -16.75
N GLN A 170 2.48 8.47 -17.50
CA GLN A 170 3.20 9.08 -18.62
C GLN A 170 4.47 9.82 -18.20
N GLN A 171 4.46 10.39 -17.00
CA GLN A 171 5.61 11.04 -16.37
C GLN A 171 6.33 10.04 -15.47
N SER A 172 7.65 10.15 -15.39
CA SER A 172 8.47 9.43 -14.41
C SER A 172 8.18 9.87 -12.98
N ALA A 173 8.55 9.03 -12.01
CA ALA A 173 8.42 9.37 -10.59
C ALA A 173 9.13 10.68 -10.21
N ALA A 174 10.30 10.96 -10.81
CA ALA A 174 11.06 12.18 -10.55
C ALA A 174 10.38 13.44 -11.12
N GLU A 175 9.76 13.34 -12.30
CA GLU A 175 8.98 14.44 -12.90
C GLU A 175 7.76 14.76 -12.04
N MET A 176 7.02 13.74 -11.60
CA MET A 176 5.88 13.92 -10.71
C MET A 176 6.28 14.52 -9.36
N ALA A 177 7.38 14.04 -8.77
CA ALA A 177 7.93 14.61 -7.54
C ALA A 177 8.29 16.10 -7.70
N THR A 178 8.89 16.45 -8.84
CA THR A 178 9.23 17.85 -9.17
C THR A 178 7.99 18.73 -9.28
N LEU A 179 6.91 18.23 -9.90
CA LEU A 179 5.65 18.97 -9.99
C LEU A 179 5.05 19.23 -8.61
N CYS A 180 4.95 18.20 -7.77
CA CYS A 180 4.40 18.34 -6.42
C CYS A 180 5.25 19.26 -5.53
N TYR A 181 6.59 19.15 -5.61
CA TYR A 181 7.51 20.05 -4.92
C TYR A 181 7.25 21.52 -5.32
N LYS A 182 7.16 21.81 -6.62
CA LYS A 182 6.89 23.17 -7.11
C LYS A 182 5.54 23.72 -6.65
N ILE A 183 4.51 22.87 -6.57
CA ILE A 183 3.19 23.27 -6.04
C ILE A 183 3.30 23.68 -4.57
N ILE A 184 3.99 22.89 -3.75
CA ILE A 184 4.18 23.21 -2.33
C ILE A 184 5.01 24.48 -2.14
N GLU A 185 6.07 24.68 -2.92
CA GLU A 185 6.87 25.92 -2.90
C GLU A 185 6.04 27.15 -3.25
N ALA A 186 5.21 27.09 -4.29
CA ALA A 186 4.36 28.21 -4.70
C ALA A 186 3.38 28.60 -3.59
N VAL A 187 2.72 27.61 -2.97
CA VAL A 187 1.79 27.85 -1.86
C VAL A 187 2.49 28.46 -0.65
N ASN A 188 3.74 28.07 -0.36
CA ASN A 188 4.52 28.65 0.73
C ASN A 188 5.04 30.06 0.42
N GLY A 189 5.41 30.33 -0.84
CA GLY A 189 5.94 31.61 -1.29
C GLY A 189 4.89 32.73 -1.31
N ASP A 190 3.65 32.41 -1.67
CA ASP A 190 2.54 33.37 -1.70
C ASP A 190 2.05 33.78 -0.30
N CYS A 191 2.35 33.02 0.75
CA CYS A 191 1.98 33.36 2.13
C CYS A 191 2.93 34.35 2.82
N CYS A 192 4.08 34.69 2.23
CA CYS A 192 5.00 35.71 2.75
C CYS A 192 4.90 37.05 2.00
N GLY A 193 3.93 37.19 1.09
CA GLY A 193 3.69 38.38 0.27
C GLY A 193 2.33 39.02 0.53
N SER A 194 1.99 39.30 1.79
CA SER A 194 0.84 40.15 2.16
C SER A 194 1.04 40.77 3.53
#